data_AF-A0A8T1TSF4-F1
#
_entry.id   AF-A0A8T1TSF4-F1
#
_cell.length_a   1.000
_cell.length_b   1.000
_cell.length_c   1.000
_cell.angle_alpha   90.00
_cell.angle_beta   90.00
_cell.angle_gamma   90.00
#
_symmetry.space_group_name_H-M   'P 1'
#
loop_
_entity.id
_entity.type
_entity.pdbx_description
1 polymer ?
#
loop_
_entity_poly.entity_id
_entity_poly.type
_entity_poly.pdbx_seq_one_letter_code
_entity_poly.pdbx_strand_id
1 'polypeptide(L)'
;FITAYKKHGVPFWGLSPQNEPEFAAPWEACMYNPEYEAEFIGEFLGPVLERDHPGLALMVFDHNRNNVQHWAEVIYNHPTAAKYVDGMAFHWYEDGGERYMDGVEYPEHLNDTHFIDQNRFMLASESCNCPGVAFGKDAWFRAQRYGHDIMTDLTNHVAGWVDWNLLLDHTGGPNHKGNLCDAPIILTKDETDFIIQPMFYFIQHFSKFIPVGSRRVDVQVAAHFEKPGDAQLYVDYQSSLATCDGSSRQTIHKTDDNKMQVTNTPFCLNMVPTPTQGREIRLVECQWTQQTWTFEEDTHRIRIDDYCMSLSHGSTENGVRVTADKCEADVVPHQQWTFNAEDGTMRSHASTSNQCVTTGYSFVQAAAFVTPENRKVLVVLNENTEPAEFQVQVGDAVLDTSVLPGAIRTYIW
;
A
#
# COMPACT_ATOMS: atom_id res chain seq x y z
N PHE A 1 30.80 10.30 -6.47
CA PHE A 1 29.56 11.01 -6.85
C PHE A 1 29.23 12.13 -5.85
N ILE A 2 28.90 11.79 -4.60
CA ILE A 2 28.51 12.74 -3.52
C ILE A 2 29.47 13.94 -3.39
N THR A 3 30.78 13.69 -3.23
CA THR A 3 31.80 14.76 -3.16
C THR A 3 31.78 15.70 -4.36
N ALA A 4 31.52 15.19 -5.57
CA ALA A 4 31.52 16.00 -6.78
C ALA A 4 30.31 16.95 -6.79
N TYR A 5 29.11 16.45 -6.50
CA TYR A 5 27.90 17.29 -6.43
C TYR A 5 27.96 18.32 -5.30
N LYS A 6 28.53 17.95 -4.14
CA LYS A 6 28.76 18.90 -3.05
C LYS A 6 29.66 20.07 -3.49
N LYS A 7 30.67 19.83 -4.35
CA LYS A 7 31.51 20.91 -4.93
C LYS A 7 30.73 21.85 -5.86
N HIS A 8 29.61 21.38 -6.41
CA HIS A 8 28.68 22.18 -7.21
C HIS A 8 27.55 22.79 -6.37
N GLY A 9 27.61 22.70 -5.03
CA GLY A 9 26.60 23.30 -4.14
C GLY A 9 25.33 22.47 -3.98
N VAL A 10 25.33 21.20 -4.41
CA VAL A 10 24.19 20.29 -4.28
C VAL A 10 24.52 19.22 -3.24
N PRO A 11 24.11 19.39 -1.97
CA PRO A 11 24.27 18.35 -0.96
C PRO A 11 23.23 17.25 -1.16
N PHE A 12 23.62 16.00 -0.91
CA PHE A 12 22.69 14.87 -0.82
C PHE A 12 22.28 14.66 0.64
N TRP A 13 21.01 14.32 0.85
CA TRP A 13 20.48 13.89 2.14
C TRP A 13 20.70 12.39 2.38
N GLY A 14 20.47 11.57 1.36
CA GLY A 14 20.68 10.11 1.43
C GLY A 14 20.88 9.49 0.05
N LEU A 15 21.03 8.16 0.03
CA LEU A 15 21.10 7.32 -1.17
C LEU A 15 20.56 5.92 -0.91
N SER A 16 20.23 5.22 -2.00
CA SER A 16 20.14 3.76 -2.06
C SER A 16 21.38 3.17 -2.78
N PRO A 17 21.85 1.96 -2.42
CA PRO A 17 22.95 1.31 -3.12
C PRO A 17 22.65 0.98 -4.58
N GLN A 18 21.41 0.60 -4.89
CA GLN A 18 20.98 0.14 -6.20
C GLN A 18 19.47 0.36 -6.36
N ASN A 19 19.07 0.91 -7.50
CA ASN A 19 17.66 1.00 -7.92
C ASN A 19 17.16 -0.38 -8.38
N GLU A 20 16.01 -0.82 -7.89
CA GLU A 20 15.31 -2.05 -8.29
C GLU A 20 16.24 -3.29 -8.37
N PRO A 21 16.94 -3.65 -7.29
CA PRO A 21 17.93 -4.73 -7.28
C PRO A 21 17.38 -6.11 -7.66
N GLU A 22 16.07 -6.34 -7.61
CA GLU A 22 15.50 -7.64 -8.01
C GLU A 22 15.14 -7.70 -9.49
N PHE A 23 15.27 -6.58 -10.24
CA PHE A 23 14.86 -6.52 -11.64
C PHE A 23 16.07 -6.42 -12.58
N ALA A 24 16.35 -7.50 -13.33
CA ALA A 24 17.29 -7.50 -14.45
C ALA A 24 16.70 -6.79 -15.68
N ALA A 25 16.44 -5.48 -15.54
CA ALA A 25 15.82 -4.69 -16.57
C ALA A 25 16.65 -4.67 -17.88
N PRO A 26 16.02 -4.46 -19.05
CA PRO A 26 16.74 -4.30 -20.31
C PRO A 26 17.44 -2.93 -20.47
N TRP A 27 17.39 -2.08 -19.43
CA TRP A 27 18.10 -0.81 -19.29
C TRP A 27 19.13 -0.90 -18.15
N GLU A 28 19.60 0.24 -17.66
CA GLU A 28 20.61 0.32 -16.60
C GLU A 28 20.12 -0.36 -15.31
N ALA A 29 20.59 -1.58 -15.06
CA ALA A 29 20.22 -2.40 -13.91
C ALA A 29 21.41 -3.21 -13.37
N CYS A 30 21.39 -3.51 -12.08
CA CYS A 30 22.35 -4.39 -11.42
C CYS A 30 21.60 -5.24 -10.39
N MET A 31 21.59 -6.57 -10.56
CA MET A 31 20.82 -7.42 -9.66
C MET A 31 21.56 -7.72 -8.37
N TYR A 32 20.91 -7.46 -7.22
CA TYR A 32 21.34 -7.89 -5.88
C TYR A 32 20.27 -8.78 -5.25
N ASN A 33 20.71 -9.71 -4.42
CA ASN A 33 19.86 -10.32 -3.40
C ASN A 33 20.14 -9.63 -2.04
N PRO A 34 19.28 -9.80 -1.02
CA PRO A 34 19.45 -9.05 0.22
C PRO A 34 20.75 -9.37 0.96
N GLU A 35 21.26 -10.61 0.88
CA GLU A 35 22.55 -10.98 1.48
C GLU A 35 23.72 -10.24 0.82
N TYR A 36 23.72 -10.15 -0.51
CA TYR A 36 24.77 -9.46 -1.25
C TYR A 36 24.75 -7.95 -0.97
N GLU A 37 23.57 -7.31 -0.94
CA GLU A 37 23.49 -5.89 -0.58
C GLU A 37 24.01 -5.66 0.86
N ALA A 38 23.65 -6.53 1.81
CA ALA A 38 24.15 -6.46 3.18
C ALA A 38 25.68 -6.61 3.26
N GLU A 39 26.26 -7.59 2.58
CA GLU A 39 27.72 -7.78 2.53
C GLU A 39 28.42 -6.59 1.88
N PHE A 40 27.88 -6.07 0.77
CA PHE A 40 28.41 -4.89 0.10
C PHE A 40 28.40 -3.66 1.03
N ILE A 41 27.31 -3.46 1.78
CA ILE A 41 27.20 -2.38 2.77
C ILE A 41 28.19 -2.57 3.91
N GLY A 42 28.21 -3.75 4.52
CA GLY A 42 29.01 -4.03 5.71
C GLY A 42 30.52 -3.95 5.45
N GLU A 43 30.97 -4.49 4.33
CA GLU A 43 32.40 -4.66 4.03
C GLU A 43 32.99 -3.50 3.20
N PHE A 44 32.16 -2.77 2.45
CA PHE A 44 32.65 -1.77 1.48
C PHE A 44 31.97 -0.40 1.58
N LEU A 45 30.66 -0.30 1.32
CA LEU A 45 29.99 0.99 1.17
C LEU A 45 29.89 1.74 2.50
N GLY A 46 29.40 1.08 3.55
CA GLY A 46 29.18 1.66 4.87
C GLY A 46 30.44 2.29 5.48
N PRO A 47 31.58 1.58 5.55
CA PRO A 47 32.82 2.14 6.07
C PRO A 47 33.31 3.39 5.31
N VAL A 48 33.10 3.45 4.00
CA VAL A 48 33.49 4.60 3.17
C VAL A 48 32.55 5.78 3.41
N LEU A 49 31.24 5.54 3.49
CA LEU A 49 30.25 6.58 3.78
C LEU A 49 30.47 7.19 5.17
N GLU A 50 30.70 6.38 6.20
CA GLU A 50 30.97 6.86 7.56
C GLU A 50 32.23 7.75 7.60
N ARG A 51 33.30 7.36 6.88
CA ARG A 51 34.56 8.11 6.84
C ARG A 51 34.44 9.42 6.06
N ASP A 52 33.89 9.38 4.86
CA ASP A 52 33.97 10.50 3.90
C ASP A 52 32.71 11.38 3.91
N HIS A 53 31.57 10.82 4.31
CA HIS A 53 30.24 11.43 4.24
C HIS A 53 29.40 11.16 5.51
N PRO A 54 29.91 11.47 6.72
CA PRO A 54 29.18 11.21 7.96
C PRO A 54 27.84 11.97 7.96
N GLY A 55 26.76 11.28 8.31
CA GLY A 55 25.40 11.81 8.36
C GLY A 55 24.61 11.75 7.05
N LEU A 56 25.16 11.15 5.99
CA LEU A 56 24.39 10.80 4.80
C LEU A 56 23.53 9.57 5.11
N ALA A 57 22.22 9.65 4.85
CA ALA A 57 21.31 8.54 5.11
C ALA A 57 21.51 7.40 4.09
N LEU A 58 21.56 6.16 4.55
CA LEU A 58 21.62 4.96 3.71
C LEU A 58 20.29 4.20 3.79
N MET A 59 19.57 4.14 2.68
CA MET A 59 18.33 3.38 2.53
C MET A 59 18.60 2.12 1.72
N VAL A 60 18.13 0.96 2.17
CA VAL A 60 18.34 -0.32 1.48
C VAL A 60 17.16 -0.66 0.57
N PHE A 61 17.31 -1.71 -0.24
CA PHE A 61 16.31 -2.27 -1.15
C PHE A 61 15.94 -1.41 -2.36
N ASP A 62 15.15 -0.35 -2.21
CA ASP A 62 14.75 0.54 -3.32
C ASP A 62 14.03 -0.21 -4.47
N HIS A 63 13.04 -1.03 -4.10
CA HIS A 63 12.21 -1.81 -5.03
C HIS A 63 10.80 -2.05 -4.48
N ASN A 64 10.01 -2.92 -5.11
CA ASN A 64 8.57 -3.04 -4.89
C ASN A 64 8.17 -3.46 -3.47
N ARG A 65 7.05 -2.90 -2.98
CA ARG A 65 6.49 -3.12 -1.64
C ARG A 65 6.30 -4.60 -1.26
N ASN A 66 6.13 -5.49 -2.23
CA ASN A 66 5.92 -6.92 -1.96
C ASN A 66 7.09 -7.59 -1.20
N ASN A 67 8.32 -7.11 -1.31
CA ASN A 67 9.49 -7.75 -0.67
C ASN A 67 10.17 -6.93 0.44
N VAL A 68 9.62 -5.77 0.83
CA VAL A 68 10.24 -4.90 1.87
C VAL A 68 10.50 -5.64 3.18
N GLN A 69 9.56 -6.49 3.62
CA GLN A 69 9.69 -7.22 4.88
C GLN A 69 10.86 -8.20 4.83
N HIS A 70 10.96 -8.98 3.75
CA HIS A 70 12.03 -9.96 3.60
C HIS A 70 13.41 -9.30 3.57
N TRP A 71 13.55 -8.20 2.82
CA TRP A 71 14.81 -7.46 2.76
C TRP A 71 15.18 -6.84 4.10
N ALA A 72 14.21 -6.32 4.85
CA ALA A 72 14.43 -5.83 6.20
C ALA A 72 14.89 -6.95 7.15
N GLU A 73 14.25 -8.12 7.14
CA GLU A 73 14.62 -9.27 7.98
C GLU A 73 16.08 -9.69 7.78
N VAL A 74 16.57 -9.67 6.54
CA VAL A 74 17.95 -10.03 6.22
C VAL A 74 18.92 -8.90 6.59
N ILE A 75 18.68 -7.69 6.10
CA ILE A 75 19.68 -6.61 6.17
C ILE A 75 19.75 -5.98 7.57
N TYR A 76 18.62 -5.77 8.24
CA TYR A 76 18.60 -5.15 9.58
C TYR A 76 19.19 -6.07 10.64
N ASN A 77 19.22 -7.38 10.40
CA ASN A 77 19.85 -8.37 11.28
C ASN A 77 21.27 -8.76 10.84
N HIS A 78 21.80 -8.20 9.74
CA HIS A 78 23.13 -8.55 9.25
C HIS A 78 24.23 -7.98 10.15
N PRO A 79 25.20 -8.81 10.61
CA PRO A 79 26.13 -8.46 11.68
C PRO A 79 27.05 -7.26 11.38
N THR A 80 27.33 -6.98 10.11
CA THR A 80 28.24 -5.89 9.71
C THR A 80 27.52 -4.73 9.02
N ALA A 81 26.32 -4.95 8.47
CA ALA A 81 25.61 -3.96 7.67
C ALA A 81 24.66 -3.08 8.50
N ALA A 82 23.94 -3.67 9.45
CA ALA A 82 22.82 -3.04 10.17
C ALA A 82 23.18 -1.72 10.87
N LYS A 83 24.44 -1.53 11.26
CA LYS A 83 24.93 -0.29 11.88
C LYS A 83 25.05 0.89 10.91
N TYR A 84 25.07 0.64 9.61
CA TYR A 84 25.22 1.66 8.55
C TYR A 84 23.90 2.06 7.90
N VAL A 85 22.83 1.28 8.10
CA VAL A 85 21.56 1.44 7.38
C VAL A 85 20.62 2.33 8.19
N ASP A 86 20.08 3.40 7.62
CA ASP A 86 19.16 4.29 8.33
C ASP A 86 17.68 3.96 8.06
N GLY A 87 17.38 3.31 6.94
CA GLY A 87 16.01 3.05 6.52
C GLY A 87 15.84 2.09 5.35
N MET A 88 14.60 1.95 4.90
CA MET A 88 14.17 1.21 3.71
C MET A 88 13.69 2.20 2.65
N ALA A 89 14.09 2.01 1.40
CA ALA A 89 13.45 2.64 0.25
C ALA A 89 12.59 1.60 -0.47
N PHE A 90 11.44 1.99 -1.02
CA PHE A 90 10.57 1.09 -1.77
C PHE A 90 9.75 1.81 -2.85
N HIS A 91 9.26 1.03 -3.81
CA HIS A 91 8.47 1.46 -4.97
C HIS A 91 7.05 0.86 -4.88
N TRP A 92 6.11 1.46 -5.60
CA TRP A 92 4.68 1.10 -5.53
C TRP A 92 4.21 0.02 -6.54
N TYR A 93 5.09 -0.48 -7.42
CA TYR A 93 4.67 -1.30 -8.57
C TYR A 93 4.35 -2.75 -8.18
N GLU A 94 3.46 -3.37 -8.95
CA GLU A 94 3.15 -4.80 -8.86
C GLU A 94 4.17 -5.68 -9.59
N ASP A 95 4.48 -6.85 -9.02
CA ASP A 95 5.24 -7.90 -9.70
C ASP A 95 4.37 -8.61 -10.75
N GLY A 96 4.83 -8.67 -12.01
CA GLY A 96 4.15 -9.43 -13.07
C GLY A 96 3.69 -8.61 -14.28
N GLY A 97 3.83 -7.28 -14.23
CA GLY A 97 3.71 -6.40 -15.39
C GLY A 97 2.29 -5.94 -15.74
N GLU A 98 1.27 -6.49 -15.08
CA GLU A 98 -0.04 -5.83 -15.02
C GLU A 98 0.07 -4.70 -14.00
N ARG A 99 -0.34 -3.48 -14.37
CA ARG A 99 -0.08 -2.24 -13.58
C ARG A 99 -1.36 -1.61 -13.02
N TYR A 100 -2.44 -2.39 -12.97
CA TYR A 100 -3.73 -1.89 -12.49
C TYR A 100 -3.81 -1.88 -10.96
N MET A 101 -2.96 -2.65 -10.28
CA MET A 101 -2.86 -2.72 -8.83
C MET A 101 -1.70 -1.93 -8.20
N ASP A 102 -0.83 -1.30 -9.00
CA ASP A 102 0.20 -0.38 -8.46
C ASP A 102 -0.44 0.62 -7.47
N GLY A 103 0.19 0.75 -6.31
CA GLY A 103 -0.23 1.64 -5.23
C GLY A 103 -1.36 1.14 -4.32
N VAL A 104 -1.98 -0.01 -4.59
CA VAL A 104 -3.04 -0.57 -3.71
C VAL A 104 -2.66 -1.90 -3.05
N GLU A 105 -1.62 -2.58 -3.54
CA GLU A 105 -1.19 -3.88 -3.00
C GLU A 105 -0.13 -3.77 -1.89
N TYR A 106 -0.11 -4.80 -1.04
CA TYR A 106 0.83 -5.05 0.04
C TYR A 106 1.04 -3.92 1.08
N PRO A 107 0.08 -3.03 1.38
CA PRO A 107 0.31 -1.97 2.37
C PRO A 107 0.73 -2.48 3.76
N GLU A 108 0.25 -3.65 4.15
CA GLU A 108 0.57 -4.32 5.41
C GLU A 108 2.05 -4.75 5.50
N HIS A 109 2.74 -4.99 4.39
CA HIS A 109 4.17 -5.31 4.44
C HIS A 109 4.99 -4.16 5.02
N LEU A 110 4.52 -2.92 4.87
CA LEU A 110 5.14 -1.75 5.48
C LEU A 110 4.96 -1.77 7.00
N ASN A 111 3.76 -2.10 7.47
CA ASN A 111 3.49 -2.26 8.89
C ASN A 111 4.34 -3.37 9.49
N ASP A 112 4.37 -4.54 8.86
CA ASP A 112 5.18 -5.69 9.30
C ASP A 112 6.67 -5.33 9.33
N THR A 113 7.16 -4.59 8.31
CA THR A 113 8.53 -4.09 8.25
C THR A 113 8.86 -3.12 9.39
N HIS A 114 7.95 -2.21 9.72
CA HIS A 114 8.13 -1.27 10.83
C HIS A 114 8.39 -1.99 12.16
N PHE A 115 7.73 -3.13 12.39
CA PHE A 115 7.90 -3.91 13.63
C PHE A 115 9.15 -4.80 13.67
N ILE A 116 9.92 -4.92 12.56
CA ILE A 116 11.24 -5.55 12.58
C ILE A 116 12.25 -4.65 13.33
N ASP A 117 12.31 -3.36 12.98
CA ASP A 117 13.13 -2.36 13.70
C ASP A 117 12.51 -0.96 13.56
N GLN A 118 11.79 -0.53 14.60
CA GLN A 118 11.07 0.75 14.63
C GLN A 118 12.00 1.99 14.60
N ASN A 119 13.31 1.82 14.72
CA ASN A 119 14.27 2.92 14.59
C ASN A 119 14.63 3.23 13.14
N ARG A 120 14.24 2.38 12.18
CA ARG A 120 14.49 2.56 10.75
C ARG A 120 13.28 3.23 10.11
N PHE A 121 13.53 4.26 9.32
CA PHE A 121 12.44 4.90 8.56
C PHE A 121 12.18 4.14 7.26
N MET A 122 10.99 4.33 6.69
CA MET A 122 10.69 3.87 5.32
C MET A 122 10.37 5.08 4.44
N LEU A 123 10.77 5.02 3.18
CA LEU A 123 10.50 6.04 2.17
C LEU A 123 9.98 5.37 0.89
N ALA A 124 8.80 5.77 0.42
CA ALA A 124 8.40 5.49 -0.95
C ALA A 124 9.25 6.36 -1.88
N SER A 125 10.30 5.79 -2.46
CA SER A 125 11.35 6.50 -3.20
C SER A 125 11.01 6.68 -4.68
N GLU A 126 10.09 5.89 -5.20
CA GLU A 126 9.63 5.99 -6.59
C GLU A 126 8.18 5.51 -6.74
N SER A 127 7.40 6.25 -7.53
CA SER A 127 6.08 5.84 -7.99
C SER A 127 5.77 6.51 -9.32
N CYS A 128 5.18 5.76 -10.26
CA CYS A 128 4.66 6.35 -11.50
C CYS A 128 3.56 5.55 -12.19
N ASN A 129 2.67 6.27 -12.88
CA ASN A 129 1.67 5.65 -13.74
C ASN A 129 2.23 5.41 -15.15
N CYS A 130 2.14 4.16 -15.64
CA CYS A 130 2.50 3.79 -17.01
C CYS A 130 1.38 2.90 -17.61
N PRO A 131 1.31 2.71 -18.95
CA PRO A 131 2.12 3.35 -19.98
C PRO A 131 1.57 4.71 -20.45
N GLY A 132 2.47 5.57 -20.93
CA GLY A 132 2.19 6.83 -21.62
C GLY A 132 1.41 7.87 -20.80
N VAL A 133 0.96 8.93 -21.47
CA VAL A 133 0.21 10.05 -20.87
C VAL A 133 -1.30 9.79 -20.93
N ALA A 134 -2.00 9.93 -19.79
CA ALA A 134 -3.45 9.81 -19.74
C ALA A 134 -4.16 11.16 -19.87
N PHE A 135 -5.42 11.12 -20.32
CA PHE A 135 -6.28 12.29 -20.46
C PHE A 135 -7.68 12.01 -19.90
N GLY A 136 -8.42 13.08 -19.57
CA GLY A 136 -9.82 12.98 -19.14
C GLY A 136 -10.01 12.09 -17.91
N LYS A 137 -10.94 11.14 -17.99
CA LYS A 137 -11.27 10.23 -16.88
C LYS A 137 -10.09 9.36 -16.44
N ASP A 138 -9.21 8.98 -17.36
CA ASP A 138 -8.07 8.11 -17.04
C ASP A 138 -6.99 8.89 -16.29
N ALA A 139 -6.78 10.18 -16.64
CA ALA A 139 -5.89 11.07 -15.88
C ALA A 139 -6.40 11.31 -14.45
N TRP A 140 -7.73 11.41 -14.29
CA TRP A 140 -8.36 11.54 -12.98
C TRP A 140 -8.26 10.25 -12.15
N PHE A 141 -8.43 9.09 -12.78
CA PHE A 141 -8.19 7.79 -12.12
C PHE A 141 -6.74 7.65 -11.65
N ARG A 142 -5.76 8.00 -12.48
CA ARG A 142 -4.33 8.01 -12.11
C ARG A 142 -4.03 8.93 -10.92
N ALA A 143 -4.73 10.06 -10.83
CA ALA A 143 -4.61 10.98 -9.71
C ALA A 143 -5.20 10.42 -8.41
N GLN A 144 -6.37 9.77 -8.49
CA GLN A 144 -6.95 9.05 -7.34
C GLN A 144 -5.99 7.98 -6.81
N ARG A 145 -5.34 7.21 -7.71
CA ARG A 145 -4.31 6.23 -7.32
C ARG A 145 -3.15 6.86 -6.54
N TYR A 146 -2.67 8.03 -6.95
CA TYR A 146 -1.65 8.76 -6.19
C TYR A 146 -2.16 9.17 -4.81
N GLY A 147 -3.39 9.69 -4.73
CA GLY A 147 -4.00 10.04 -3.44
C GLY A 147 -4.18 8.85 -2.52
N HIS A 148 -4.60 7.72 -3.07
CA HIS A 148 -4.74 6.45 -2.37
C HIS A 148 -3.39 6.00 -1.82
N ASP A 149 -2.39 5.85 -2.70
CA ASP A 149 -1.09 5.30 -2.34
C ASP A 149 -0.35 6.15 -1.32
N ILE A 150 -0.28 7.48 -1.53
CA ILE A 150 0.34 8.40 -0.57
C ILE A 150 -0.33 8.28 0.80
N MET A 151 -1.66 8.18 0.84
CA MET A 151 -2.38 8.07 2.11
C MET A 151 -2.13 6.71 2.78
N THR A 152 -2.20 5.63 2.00
CA THR A 152 -1.93 4.27 2.45
C THR A 152 -0.52 4.18 3.05
N ASP A 153 0.50 4.66 2.36
CA ASP A 153 1.88 4.69 2.84
C ASP A 153 2.02 5.49 4.14
N LEU A 154 1.53 6.72 4.17
CA LEU A 154 1.63 7.59 5.35
C LEU A 154 0.87 7.03 6.55
N THR A 155 -0.15 6.19 6.34
CA THR A 155 -0.86 5.49 7.42
C THR A 155 -0.17 4.20 7.87
N ASN A 156 0.79 3.68 7.11
CA ASN A 156 1.58 2.49 7.40
C ASN A 156 3.06 2.81 7.67
N HIS A 157 3.30 3.80 8.55
CA HIS A 157 4.63 4.14 9.09
C HIS A 157 5.66 4.70 8.10
N VAL A 158 5.29 5.00 6.86
CA VAL A 158 6.17 5.60 5.86
C VAL A 158 6.37 7.09 6.15
N ALA A 159 7.61 7.57 6.03
CA ALA A 159 8.01 8.92 6.40
C ALA A 159 7.93 9.94 5.25
N GLY A 160 7.81 9.47 4.01
CA GLY A 160 7.72 10.31 2.82
C GLY A 160 7.40 9.53 1.55
N TRP A 161 7.09 10.26 0.49
CA TRP A 161 6.69 9.71 -0.79
C TRP A 161 7.24 10.56 -1.94
N VAL A 162 7.77 9.90 -2.97
CA VAL A 162 8.49 10.54 -4.08
C VAL A 162 7.94 10.04 -5.42
N ASP A 163 7.47 10.99 -6.23
CA ASP A 163 7.09 10.74 -7.63
C ASP A 163 8.33 10.51 -8.51
N TRP A 164 8.15 9.85 -9.65
CA TRP A 164 9.25 9.53 -10.55
C TRP A 164 9.74 10.72 -11.39
N ASN A 165 9.13 10.95 -12.56
CA ASN A 165 9.54 12.04 -13.46
C ASN A 165 8.73 13.29 -13.18
N LEU A 166 9.39 14.38 -12.78
CA LEU A 166 8.73 15.67 -12.54
C LEU A 166 8.03 16.22 -13.79
N LEU A 167 8.60 15.98 -14.97
CA LEU A 167 8.13 16.50 -16.24
C LEU A 167 8.51 15.56 -17.40
N LEU A 168 7.54 15.27 -18.28
CA LEU A 168 7.74 14.48 -19.50
C LEU A 168 7.12 15.19 -20.71
N ASP A 169 7.47 14.74 -21.92
CA ASP A 169 6.83 15.22 -23.14
C ASP A 169 5.38 14.70 -23.30
N HIS A 170 4.66 15.21 -24.30
CA HIS A 170 3.28 14.82 -24.62
C HIS A 170 3.07 13.32 -24.93
N THR A 171 4.14 12.53 -25.06
CA THR A 171 4.12 11.07 -25.26
C THR A 171 4.53 10.29 -24.01
N GLY A 172 5.08 10.94 -22.99
CA GLY A 172 5.59 10.31 -21.77
C GLY A 172 7.07 9.95 -21.84
N GLY A 173 7.82 10.64 -22.71
CA GLY A 173 9.26 10.47 -22.90
C GLY A 173 10.07 11.75 -22.64
N PRO A 174 11.33 11.81 -23.12
CA PRO A 174 12.04 10.78 -23.88
C PRO A 174 12.47 9.59 -23.00
N ASN A 175 12.38 8.36 -23.54
CA ASN A 175 12.91 7.16 -22.90
C ASN A 175 13.66 6.31 -23.94
N HIS A 176 14.93 5.97 -23.68
CA HIS A 176 15.79 5.29 -24.67
C HIS A 176 15.39 3.84 -24.98
N LYS A 177 14.52 3.25 -24.16
CA LYS A 177 13.91 1.93 -24.37
C LYS A 177 12.42 2.00 -24.72
N GLY A 178 11.85 3.19 -24.86
CA GLY A 178 10.42 3.38 -25.13
C GLY A 178 9.52 2.97 -23.96
N ASN A 179 10.06 2.89 -22.73
CA ASN A 179 9.26 2.69 -21.52
C ASN A 179 8.61 4.03 -21.10
N LEU A 180 7.55 4.42 -21.80
CA LEU A 180 6.88 5.71 -21.64
C LEU A 180 5.92 5.69 -20.45
N CYS A 181 5.88 6.76 -19.67
CA CYS A 181 5.03 6.89 -18.49
C CYS A 181 4.38 8.27 -18.42
N ASP A 182 3.43 8.46 -17.50
CA ASP A 182 2.86 9.76 -17.20
C ASP A 182 3.77 10.55 -16.25
N ALA A 183 3.48 11.84 -16.11
CA ALA A 183 4.11 12.72 -15.13
C ALA A 183 3.11 13.78 -14.66
N PRO A 184 3.28 14.37 -13.46
CA PRO A 184 2.44 15.47 -13.00
C PRO A 184 2.46 16.70 -13.91
N ILE A 185 3.52 16.88 -14.69
CA ILE A 185 3.68 17.97 -15.65
C ILE A 185 4.02 17.39 -17.01
N ILE A 186 3.23 17.74 -18.02
CA ILE A 186 3.40 17.26 -19.40
C ILE A 186 3.64 18.44 -20.33
N LEU A 187 4.72 18.44 -21.11
CA LEU A 187 4.92 19.45 -22.14
C LEU A 187 3.88 19.34 -23.25
N THR A 188 3.46 20.48 -23.81
CA THR A 188 2.67 20.49 -25.04
C THR A 188 3.46 19.89 -26.19
N LYS A 189 2.76 19.46 -27.24
CA LYS A 189 3.38 18.79 -28.40
C LYS A 189 4.45 19.64 -29.12
N ASP A 190 4.30 20.96 -29.08
CA ASP A 190 5.25 21.92 -29.64
C ASP A 190 6.33 22.37 -28.63
N GLU A 191 6.28 21.84 -27.40
CA GLU A 191 7.21 22.11 -26.30
C GLU A 191 7.29 23.60 -25.90
N THR A 192 6.25 24.38 -26.19
CA THR A 192 6.20 25.81 -25.86
C THR A 192 5.46 26.12 -24.55
N ASP A 193 4.68 25.16 -24.05
CA ASP A 193 3.89 25.28 -22.82
C ASP A 193 3.80 23.91 -22.10
N PHE A 194 3.09 23.85 -20.98
CA PHE A 194 2.89 22.62 -20.21
C PHE A 194 1.44 22.48 -19.69
N ILE A 195 1.07 21.24 -19.41
CA ILE A 195 -0.20 20.84 -18.81
C ILE A 195 0.11 20.29 -17.42
N ILE A 196 -0.51 20.87 -16.40
CA ILE A 196 -0.48 20.31 -15.04
C ILE A 196 -1.58 19.25 -14.94
N GLN A 197 -1.17 18.00 -14.77
CA GLN A 197 -2.07 16.85 -14.67
C GLN A 197 -2.80 16.82 -13.32
N PRO A 198 -3.96 16.16 -13.22
CA PRO A 198 -4.68 15.99 -11.96
C PRO A 198 -3.81 15.42 -10.83
N MET A 199 -2.89 14.49 -11.14
CA MET A 199 -2.00 13.88 -10.15
C MET A 199 -1.09 14.89 -9.42
N PHE A 200 -0.70 16.00 -10.08
CA PHE A 200 0.03 17.09 -9.42
C PHE A 200 -0.76 17.66 -8.24
N TYR A 201 -2.06 17.88 -8.43
CA TYR A 201 -2.92 18.44 -7.39
C TYR A 201 -3.16 17.44 -6.26
N PHE A 202 -3.27 16.15 -6.57
CA PHE A 202 -3.36 15.10 -5.54
C PHE A 202 -2.08 15.04 -4.70
N ILE A 203 -0.88 15.12 -5.29
CA ILE A 203 0.38 15.27 -4.53
C ILE A 203 0.34 16.55 -3.68
N GLN A 204 -0.14 17.66 -4.24
CA GLN A 204 -0.22 18.95 -3.55
C GLN A 204 -1.08 18.90 -2.28
N HIS A 205 -2.13 18.06 -2.22
CA HIS A 205 -2.96 17.87 -1.02
C HIS A 205 -2.16 17.36 0.19
N PHE A 206 -0.99 16.78 -0.04
CA PHE A 206 -0.04 16.35 0.99
C PHE A 206 1.14 17.32 1.07
N SER A 207 1.90 17.50 -0.02
CA SER A 207 3.20 18.20 -0.01
C SER A 207 3.11 19.67 0.39
N LYS A 208 2.00 20.36 0.07
CA LYS A 208 1.80 21.76 0.44
C LYS A 208 1.41 21.96 1.90
N PHE A 209 0.76 20.96 2.50
CA PHE A 209 0.08 21.10 3.78
C PHE A 209 0.73 20.30 4.91
N ILE A 210 1.57 19.32 4.58
CA ILE A 210 2.30 18.46 5.51
C ILE A 210 3.80 18.75 5.36
N PRO A 211 4.31 19.85 5.95
CA PRO A 211 5.73 20.19 5.86
C PRO A 211 6.62 19.16 6.60
N VAL A 212 7.91 19.15 6.26
CA VAL A 212 8.93 18.32 6.92
C VAL A 212 8.85 18.49 8.44
N GLY A 213 8.87 17.37 9.17
CA GLY A 213 8.73 17.34 10.63
C GLY A 213 7.29 17.27 11.12
N SER A 214 6.29 17.24 10.23
CA SER A 214 4.92 16.91 10.61
C SER A 214 4.85 15.49 11.16
N ARG A 215 4.01 15.28 12.17
CA ARG A 215 3.78 13.97 12.78
C ARG A 215 2.38 13.47 12.43
N ARG A 216 2.27 12.23 11.96
CA ARG A 216 0.97 11.56 11.84
C ARG A 216 0.33 11.46 13.22
N VAL A 217 -0.98 11.65 13.28
CA VAL A 217 -1.79 11.34 14.46
C VAL A 217 -2.90 10.40 14.06
N ASP A 218 -3.40 9.64 15.04
CA ASP A 218 -4.47 8.69 14.80
C ASP A 218 -5.76 9.39 14.35
N VAL A 219 -6.49 8.72 13.45
CA VAL A 219 -7.79 9.15 12.95
C VAL A 219 -8.69 7.93 12.81
N GLN A 220 -9.85 7.99 13.44
CA GLN A 220 -10.87 6.97 13.30
C GLN A 220 -11.80 7.34 12.15
N VAL A 221 -11.86 6.50 11.12
CA VAL A 221 -12.81 6.64 10.01
C VAL A 221 -13.95 5.66 10.23
N ALA A 222 -15.17 6.19 10.38
CA ALA A 222 -16.39 5.41 10.50
C ALA A 222 -17.31 5.73 9.32
N ALA A 223 -17.00 5.14 8.15
CA ALA A 223 -17.83 5.25 6.96
C ALA A 223 -18.89 4.13 6.94
N HIS A 224 -20.10 4.46 6.49
CA HIS A 224 -21.17 3.48 6.30
C HIS A 224 -21.90 3.76 4.99
N PHE A 225 -22.15 2.71 4.23
CA PHE A 225 -22.95 2.75 3.03
C PHE A 225 -24.43 2.65 3.41
N GLU A 226 -25.23 3.66 3.07
CA GLU A 226 -26.68 3.56 3.22
C GLU A 226 -27.29 2.43 2.39
N LYS A 227 -26.66 2.13 1.24
CA LYS A 227 -27.02 1.03 0.34
C LYS A 227 -25.75 0.39 -0.23
N PRO A 228 -25.64 -0.95 -0.26
CA PRO A 228 -24.38 -1.66 -0.55
C PRO A 228 -23.75 -1.46 -1.94
N GLY A 229 -24.41 -0.78 -2.90
CA GLY A 229 -23.88 -0.53 -4.25
C GLY A 229 -23.44 -1.80 -5.00
N ASP A 230 -22.81 -1.62 -6.17
CA ASP A 230 -22.14 -2.71 -6.88
C ASP A 230 -20.70 -2.85 -6.36
N ALA A 231 -20.24 -4.09 -6.18
CA ALA A 231 -18.89 -4.35 -5.71
C ALA A 231 -17.89 -4.07 -6.85
N GLN A 232 -16.94 -3.16 -6.62
CA GLN A 232 -15.78 -2.97 -7.51
C GLN A 232 -14.65 -3.85 -6.98
N LEU A 233 -14.40 -4.96 -7.68
CA LEU A 233 -13.47 -6.01 -7.29
C LEU A 233 -12.43 -6.23 -8.39
N TYR A 234 -11.24 -6.61 -7.97
CA TYR A 234 -10.12 -6.92 -8.84
C TYR A 234 -9.68 -8.36 -8.60
N VAL A 235 -9.39 -9.09 -9.68
CA VAL A 235 -8.75 -10.41 -9.57
C VAL A 235 -7.42 -10.22 -8.83
N ASP A 236 -7.04 -11.23 -8.07
CA ASP A 236 -5.83 -11.27 -7.24
C ASP A 236 -5.79 -10.25 -6.09
N TYR A 237 -6.81 -9.39 -5.94
CA TYR A 237 -6.93 -8.53 -4.76
C TYR A 237 -7.01 -9.40 -3.49
N GLN A 238 -6.16 -9.06 -2.53
CA GLN A 238 -6.03 -9.77 -1.28
C GLN A 238 -7.18 -9.44 -0.31
N SER A 239 -7.70 -10.45 0.37
CA SER A 239 -8.70 -10.24 1.42
C SER A 239 -8.05 -9.76 2.72
N SER A 240 -8.73 -8.83 3.42
CA SER A 240 -8.29 -8.29 4.70
C SER A 240 -9.47 -8.11 5.66
N LEU A 241 -9.20 -7.81 6.93
CA LEU A 241 -10.23 -7.28 7.84
C LEU A 241 -10.29 -5.78 7.75
N ALA A 242 -11.51 -5.25 7.70
CA ALA A 242 -11.77 -3.82 7.85
C ALA A 242 -13.02 -3.61 8.71
N THR A 243 -13.22 -2.38 9.18
CA THR A 243 -14.47 -2.01 9.85
C THR A 243 -15.64 -2.29 8.92
N CYS A 244 -16.71 -2.91 9.43
CA CYS A 244 -17.88 -3.21 8.64
C CYS A 244 -18.55 -1.90 8.19
N ASP A 245 -18.54 -1.64 6.89
CA ASP A 245 -19.06 -0.41 6.28
C ASP A 245 -20.39 -0.63 5.55
N GLY A 246 -20.86 -1.88 5.43
CA GLY A 246 -22.12 -2.21 4.77
C GLY A 246 -22.05 -2.20 3.24
N SER A 247 -20.84 -2.19 2.67
CA SER A 247 -20.63 -2.34 1.22
C SER A 247 -20.78 -3.78 0.75
N SER A 248 -21.12 -3.96 -0.53
CA SER A 248 -21.23 -5.28 -1.15
C SER A 248 -19.92 -6.08 -1.16
N ARG A 249 -18.75 -5.43 -1.14
CA ARG A 249 -17.42 -6.09 -1.04
C ARG A 249 -17.16 -6.80 0.30
N GLN A 250 -18.00 -6.57 1.31
CA GLN A 250 -17.91 -7.24 2.62
C GLN A 250 -18.93 -8.37 2.78
N THR A 251 -19.76 -8.61 1.76
CA THR A 251 -20.80 -9.63 1.79
C THR A 251 -20.32 -10.91 1.11
N ILE A 252 -20.16 -11.98 1.89
CA ILE A 252 -19.57 -13.24 1.43
C ILE A 252 -20.51 -14.37 1.86
N HIS A 253 -20.88 -15.23 0.91
CA HIS A 253 -21.72 -16.39 1.20
C HIS A 253 -21.04 -17.69 0.78
N LYS A 254 -21.47 -18.78 1.43
CA LYS A 254 -21.09 -20.14 1.07
C LYS A 254 -21.95 -20.59 -0.12
N THR A 255 -21.32 -21.08 -1.19
CA THR A 255 -22.02 -21.66 -2.33
C THR A 255 -22.30 -23.16 -2.09
N ASP A 256 -23.21 -23.74 -2.88
CA ASP A 256 -23.56 -25.17 -2.80
C ASP A 256 -22.37 -26.10 -3.10
N ASP A 257 -21.39 -25.63 -3.89
CA ASP A 257 -20.14 -26.33 -4.19
C ASP A 257 -19.01 -26.00 -3.19
N ASN A 258 -19.35 -25.47 -2.01
CA ASN A 258 -18.42 -25.14 -0.93
C ASN A 258 -17.34 -24.10 -1.28
N LYS A 259 -17.69 -23.09 -2.07
CA LYS A 259 -16.84 -21.91 -2.28
C LYS A 259 -17.30 -20.76 -1.38
N MET A 260 -16.41 -19.79 -1.16
CA MET A 260 -16.75 -18.52 -0.52
C MET A 260 -16.84 -17.45 -1.60
N GLN A 261 -18.06 -17.06 -1.98
CA GLN A 261 -18.31 -16.12 -3.07
C GLN A 261 -18.68 -14.75 -2.54
N VAL A 262 -18.10 -13.70 -3.11
CA VAL A 262 -18.56 -12.33 -2.87
C VAL A 262 -19.92 -12.17 -3.52
N THR A 263 -20.92 -11.85 -2.71
CA THR A 263 -22.34 -11.96 -3.06
C THR A 263 -22.67 -11.17 -4.34
N ASN A 264 -23.42 -11.81 -5.25
CA ASN A 264 -23.82 -11.25 -6.55
C ASN A 264 -22.66 -10.91 -7.51
N THR A 265 -21.47 -11.46 -7.30
CA THR A 265 -20.31 -11.26 -8.21
C THR A 265 -19.77 -12.59 -8.71
N PRO A 266 -18.98 -12.63 -9.80
CA PRO A 266 -18.31 -13.86 -10.24
C PRO A 266 -17.07 -14.22 -9.41
N PHE A 267 -16.77 -13.51 -8.31
CA PHE A 267 -15.51 -13.65 -7.58
C PHE A 267 -15.62 -14.47 -6.29
N CYS A 268 -14.62 -15.31 -6.06
CA CYS A 268 -14.50 -16.19 -4.91
C CYS A 268 -13.20 -15.92 -4.16
N LEU A 269 -13.22 -16.09 -2.84
CA LEU A 269 -12.03 -16.11 -2.00
C LEU A 269 -11.35 -17.47 -2.14
N ASN A 270 -10.08 -17.45 -2.51
CA ASN A 270 -9.31 -18.63 -2.85
C ASN A 270 -7.92 -18.59 -2.19
N MET A 271 -7.43 -19.75 -1.78
CA MET A 271 -6.10 -19.86 -1.18
C MET A 271 -5.05 -19.97 -2.29
N VAL A 272 -4.11 -19.05 -2.33
CA VAL A 272 -3.01 -19.02 -3.31
C VAL A 272 -1.66 -19.16 -2.60
N PRO A 273 -0.68 -19.86 -3.20
CA PRO A 273 0.67 -19.91 -2.65
C PRO A 273 1.39 -18.57 -2.83
N THR A 274 2.23 -18.19 -1.86
CA THR A 274 3.12 -17.03 -2.00
C THR A 274 4.53 -17.48 -2.40
N PRO A 275 5.36 -16.59 -2.97
CA PRO A 275 6.76 -16.88 -3.26
C PRO A 275 7.59 -17.26 -2.02
N THR A 276 7.22 -16.74 -0.84
CA THR A 276 7.90 -16.94 0.45
C THR A 276 7.45 -18.21 1.19
N GLN A 277 6.85 -19.18 0.50
CA GLN A 277 6.32 -20.45 1.05
C GLN A 277 5.08 -20.30 1.97
N GLY A 278 4.47 -19.11 2.02
CA GLY A 278 3.20 -18.85 2.70
C GLY A 278 1.98 -19.11 1.81
N ARG A 279 0.78 -18.81 2.33
CA ARG A 279 -0.48 -18.84 1.56
C ARG A 279 -1.36 -17.64 1.91
N GLU A 280 -1.89 -17.01 0.88
CA GLU A 280 -2.77 -15.84 0.96
C GLU A 280 -4.18 -16.18 0.51
N ILE A 281 -5.14 -15.37 0.95
CA ILE A 281 -6.51 -15.41 0.45
C ILE A 281 -6.73 -14.30 -0.56
N ARG A 282 -6.85 -14.65 -1.83
CA ARG A 282 -7.04 -13.70 -2.94
C ARG A 282 -8.36 -13.93 -3.66
N LEU A 283 -8.84 -12.90 -4.34
CA LEU A 283 -9.97 -13.01 -5.25
C LEU A 283 -9.59 -13.73 -6.53
N VAL A 284 -10.40 -14.71 -6.92
CA VAL A 284 -10.32 -15.38 -8.23
C VAL A 284 -11.71 -15.44 -8.84
N GLU A 285 -11.83 -15.65 -10.16
CA GLU A 285 -13.14 -15.95 -10.72
C GLU A 285 -13.58 -17.36 -10.29
N CYS A 286 -14.78 -17.46 -9.70
CA CYS A 286 -15.35 -18.69 -9.17
C CYS A 286 -15.44 -19.82 -10.21
N GLN A 287 -15.59 -19.48 -11.49
CA GLN A 287 -15.69 -20.45 -12.58
C GLN A 287 -14.36 -21.16 -12.90
N TRP A 288 -13.22 -20.53 -12.59
CA TRP A 288 -11.89 -21.08 -12.89
C TRP A 288 -11.29 -21.86 -11.74
N THR A 289 -11.68 -21.58 -10.49
CA THR A 289 -11.18 -22.33 -9.34
C THR A 289 -11.93 -23.65 -9.11
N GLN A 290 -11.16 -24.70 -8.86
CA GLN A 290 -11.63 -26.00 -8.40
C GLN A 290 -11.45 -26.18 -6.89
N GLN A 291 -10.88 -25.20 -6.19
CA GLN A 291 -10.72 -25.28 -4.74
C GLN A 291 -12.09 -25.19 -4.06
N THR A 292 -12.25 -26.00 -3.02
CA THR A 292 -13.45 -26.02 -2.18
C THR A 292 -13.02 -26.00 -0.72
N TRP A 293 -13.76 -25.25 0.09
CA TRP A 293 -13.49 -25.05 1.50
C TRP A 293 -14.21 -26.12 2.33
N THR A 294 -13.54 -26.64 3.35
CA THR A 294 -14.18 -27.39 4.42
C THR A 294 -14.63 -26.42 5.50
N PHE A 295 -15.94 -26.36 5.76
CA PHE A 295 -16.53 -25.57 6.85
C PHE A 295 -16.81 -26.49 8.03
N GLU A 296 -16.08 -26.30 9.13
CA GLU A 296 -16.23 -27.09 10.34
C GLU A 296 -17.22 -26.40 11.30
N GLU A 297 -18.39 -27.00 11.51
CA GLU A 297 -19.42 -26.42 12.38
C GLU A 297 -19.03 -26.42 13.86
N ASP A 298 -18.34 -27.48 14.34
CA ASP A 298 -17.98 -27.62 15.75
C ASP A 298 -16.83 -26.69 16.18
N THR A 299 -15.87 -26.45 15.29
CA THR A 299 -14.68 -25.65 15.57
C THR A 299 -14.78 -24.23 15.01
N HIS A 300 -15.76 -23.96 14.13
CA HIS A 300 -15.87 -22.73 13.33
C HIS A 300 -14.65 -22.45 12.43
N ARG A 301 -13.88 -23.48 12.09
CA ARG A 301 -12.76 -23.38 11.15
C ARG A 301 -13.21 -23.46 9.71
N ILE A 302 -12.49 -22.77 8.85
CA ILE A 302 -12.63 -22.83 7.39
C ILE A 302 -11.27 -23.24 6.85
N ARG A 303 -11.18 -24.39 6.17
CA ARG A 303 -9.87 -24.93 5.79
C ARG A 303 -9.84 -25.64 4.45
N ILE A 304 -8.63 -25.75 3.90
CA ILE A 304 -8.29 -26.61 2.77
C ILE A 304 -7.10 -27.46 3.22
N ASP A 305 -7.23 -28.78 3.14
CA ASP A 305 -6.26 -29.73 3.68
C ASP A 305 -5.90 -29.41 5.15
N ASP A 306 -4.61 -29.22 5.42
CA ASP A 306 -4.07 -28.88 6.75
C ASP A 306 -4.02 -27.35 7.02
N TYR A 307 -4.58 -26.52 6.14
CA TYR A 307 -4.49 -25.05 6.23
C TYR A 307 -5.82 -24.41 6.57
N CYS A 308 -5.86 -23.69 7.69
CA CYS A 308 -7.00 -22.94 8.18
C CYS A 308 -6.88 -21.48 7.75
N MET A 309 -7.99 -20.91 7.30
CA MET A 309 -8.12 -19.46 7.13
C MET A 309 -7.85 -18.78 8.47
N SER A 310 -6.99 -17.78 8.46
CA SER A 310 -6.31 -17.29 9.66
C SER A 310 -6.09 -15.76 9.60
N LEU A 311 -5.67 -15.20 10.71
CA LEU A 311 -5.13 -13.85 10.82
C LEU A 311 -3.69 -13.95 11.29
N SER A 312 -2.79 -13.23 10.62
CA SER A 312 -1.37 -13.20 10.97
C SER A 312 -1.19 -12.83 12.45
N HIS A 313 -0.69 -13.79 13.24
CA HIS A 313 -0.48 -13.68 14.68
C HIS A 313 -1.71 -13.21 15.49
N GLY A 314 -2.93 -13.41 14.97
CA GLY A 314 -4.17 -12.96 15.61
C GLY A 314 -4.36 -11.44 15.64
N SER A 315 -3.64 -10.68 14.80
CA SER A 315 -3.86 -9.24 14.66
C SER A 315 -5.27 -8.96 14.14
N THR A 316 -5.88 -7.90 14.67
CA THR A 316 -7.24 -7.46 14.36
C THR A 316 -7.27 -5.97 14.02
N GLU A 317 -6.15 -5.42 13.54
CA GLU A 317 -6.11 -4.04 13.05
C GLU A 317 -6.81 -3.93 11.68
N ASN A 318 -7.40 -2.78 11.37
CA ASN A 318 -7.97 -2.57 10.04
C ASN A 318 -6.86 -2.64 8.99
N GLY A 319 -7.10 -3.38 7.91
CA GLY A 319 -6.13 -3.66 6.86
C GLY A 319 -5.34 -4.95 7.08
N VAL A 320 -5.45 -5.61 8.24
CA VAL A 320 -4.74 -6.89 8.46
C VAL A 320 -5.20 -7.93 7.45
N ARG A 321 -4.22 -8.59 6.83
CA ARG A 321 -4.44 -9.64 5.85
C ARG A 321 -5.16 -10.84 6.45
N VAL A 322 -6.06 -11.41 5.66
CA VAL A 322 -6.56 -12.77 5.88
C VAL A 322 -5.61 -13.75 5.19
N THR A 323 -5.05 -14.68 5.97
CA THR A 323 -4.06 -15.67 5.52
C THR A 323 -4.64 -17.07 5.52
N ALA A 324 -3.84 -18.04 5.07
CA ALA A 324 -4.08 -19.45 5.35
C ALA A 324 -2.84 -20.07 6.01
N ASP A 325 -2.95 -20.36 7.30
CA ASP A 325 -1.87 -20.93 8.10
C ASP A 325 -2.15 -22.40 8.38
N LYS A 326 -1.13 -23.16 8.78
CA LYS A 326 -1.38 -24.52 9.27
C LYS A 326 -2.38 -24.49 10.42
N CYS A 327 -3.40 -25.34 10.34
CA CYS A 327 -4.38 -25.47 11.40
C CYS A 327 -3.67 -25.84 12.71
N GLU A 328 -3.89 -25.04 13.75
CA GLU A 328 -3.30 -25.32 15.06
C GLU A 328 -4.00 -26.52 15.72
N ALA A 329 -3.25 -27.25 16.55
CA ALA A 329 -3.80 -28.38 17.27
C ALA A 329 -4.96 -27.95 18.19
N ASP A 330 -4.80 -26.80 18.85
CA ASP A 330 -5.84 -26.16 19.65
C ASP A 330 -6.71 -25.26 18.78
N VAL A 331 -8.01 -25.21 19.06
CA VAL A 331 -8.95 -24.30 18.39
C VAL A 331 -8.75 -22.89 18.94
N VAL A 332 -8.19 -22.02 18.10
CA VAL A 332 -7.78 -20.66 18.46
C VAL A 332 -8.63 -19.61 17.74
N PRO A 333 -8.98 -18.47 18.38
CA PRO A 333 -9.92 -17.50 17.81
C PRO A 333 -9.52 -16.92 16.45
N HIS A 334 -8.21 -16.79 16.17
CA HIS A 334 -7.73 -16.25 14.89
C HIS A 334 -7.90 -17.22 13.72
N GLN A 335 -8.24 -18.49 13.97
CA GLN A 335 -8.61 -19.48 12.96
C GLN A 335 -10.12 -19.77 12.92
N GLN A 336 -10.93 -18.98 13.63
CA GLN A 336 -12.38 -19.19 13.75
C GLN A 336 -13.16 -18.05 13.10
N TRP A 337 -14.21 -18.42 12.38
CA TRP A 337 -14.97 -17.50 11.54
C TRP A 337 -16.47 -17.77 11.62
N THR A 338 -17.26 -16.69 11.50
CA THR A 338 -18.71 -16.77 11.43
C THR A 338 -19.24 -16.01 10.23
N PHE A 339 -20.23 -16.61 9.58
CA PHE A 339 -21.06 -15.95 8.57
C PHE A 339 -22.30 -15.40 9.25
N ASN A 340 -22.48 -14.10 9.21
CA ASN A 340 -23.64 -13.44 9.76
C ASN A 340 -24.80 -13.49 8.75
N ALA A 341 -25.90 -14.12 9.16
CA ALA A 341 -27.07 -14.31 8.30
C ALA A 341 -27.89 -13.03 8.08
N GLU A 342 -27.76 -12.02 8.94
CA GLU A 342 -28.54 -10.78 8.87
C GLU A 342 -27.95 -9.80 7.84
N ASP A 343 -26.62 -9.64 7.82
CA ASP A 343 -25.93 -8.69 6.95
C ASP A 343 -25.07 -9.36 5.86
N GLY A 344 -24.97 -10.69 5.86
CA GLY A 344 -24.19 -11.45 4.88
C GLY A 344 -22.67 -11.32 5.05
N THR A 345 -22.21 -10.75 6.17
CA THR A 345 -20.78 -10.51 6.40
C THR A 345 -20.09 -11.73 7.00
N MET A 346 -18.79 -11.82 6.77
CA MET A 346 -17.93 -12.81 7.41
C MET A 346 -17.05 -12.13 8.47
N ARG A 347 -16.97 -12.71 9.67
CA ARG A 347 -16.32 -12.10 10.84
C ARG A 347 -15.39 -13.10 11.53
N SER A 348 -14.24 -12.62 12.03
CA SER A 348 -13.31 -13.43 12.82
C SER A 348 -13.72 -13.44 14.30
N HIS A 349 -13.55 -14.57 14.99
CA HIS A 349 -13.75 -14.67 16.45
C HIS A 349 -12.62 -14.00 17.24
N ALA A 350 -11.47 -13.74 16.62
CA ALA A 350 -10.40 -12.97 17.26
C ALA A 350 -10.77 -11.49 17.44
N SER A 351 -11.64 -10.94 16.58
CA SER A 351 -12.05 -9.54 16.67
C SER A 351 -13.20 -9.36 17.65
N THR A 352 -13.04 -8.39 18.54
CA THR A 352 -14.11 -7.91 19.44
C THR A 352 -14.78 -6.63 18.94
N SER A 353 -14.31 -6.11 17.80
CA SER A 353 -14.81 -4.87 17.19
C SER A 353 -15.74 -5.18 16.00
N ASN A 354 -16.39 -4.16 15.45
CA ASN A 354 -17.27 -4.32 14.29
C ASN A 354 -16.45 -4.44 13.00
N GLN A 355 -15.78 -5.58 12.82
CA GLN A 355 -14.92 -5.87 11.67
C GLN A 355 -15.46 -7.03 10.83
N CYS A 356 -15.26 -6.88 9.53
CA CYS A 356 -15.72 -7.76 8.48
C CYS A 356 -14.55 -8.11 7.56
N VAL A 357 -14.56 -9.32 7.00
CA VAL A 357 -13.72 -9.65 5.85
C VAL A 357 -14.15 -8.76 4.68
N THR A 358 -13.19 -8.11 4.05
CA THR A 358 -13.38 -7.28 2.86
C THR A 358 -12.49 -7.77 1.74
N THR A 359 -12.97 -7.68 0.50
CA THR A 359 -12.24 -8.08 -0.70
C THR A 359 -11.88 -6.87 -1.57
N GLY A 360 -11.65 -5.73 -0.92
CA GLY A 360 -11.34 -4.44 -1.53
C GLY A 360 -11.02 -3.41 -0.44
N TYR A 361 -10.43 -2.28 -0.83
CA TYR A 361 -10.09 -1.19 0.08
C TYR A 361 -11.28 -0.27 0.37
N SER A 362 -11.17 0.52 1.45
CA SER A 362 -12.15 1.55 1.77
C SER A 362 -12.14 2.67 0.73
N PHE A 363 -13.31 3.05 0.21
CA PHE A 363 -13.40 4.17 -0.72
C PHE A 363 -13.36 5.54 -0.05
N VAL A 364 -13.59 5.60 1.26
CA VAL A 364 -13.40 6.82 2.04
C VAL A 364 -12.26 6.59 3.00
N GLN A 365 -11.20 7.37 2.83
CA GLN A 365 -9.96 7.24 3.57
C GLN A 365 -9.54 8.59 4.10
N ALA A 366 -8.86 8.60 5.25
CA ALA A 366 -8.35 9.83 5.83
C ALA A 366 -7.02 9.62 6.57
N ALA A 367 -6.18 10.64 6.51
CA ALA A 367 -4.93 10.71 7.28
C ALA A 367 -4.84 12.07 7.97
N ALA A 368 -4.44 12.06 9.24
CA ALA A 368 -4.33 13.25 10.06
C ALA A 368 -2.89 13.49 10.52
N PHE A 369 -2.50 14.77 10.59
CA PHE A 369 -1.15 15.20 10.93
C PHE A 369 -1.18 16.42 11.84
N VAL A 370 -0.11 16.61 12.60
CA VAL A 370 0.20 17.86 13.32
C VAL A 370 1.51 18.41 12.79
N THR A 371 1.50 19.65 12.29
CA THR A 371 2.70 20.31 11.72
C THR A 371 3.64 20.79 12.84
N PRO A 372 4.91 21.13 12.51
CA PRO A 372 5.83 21.75 13.47
C PRO A 372 5.30 23.05 14.10
N GLU A 373 4.47 23.79 13.37
CA GLU A 373 3.78 24.99 13.86
C GLU A 373 2.49 24.67 14.64
N ASN A 374 2.27 23.40 14.99
CA ASN A 374 1.14 22.90 15.77
C ASN A 374 -0.24 23.11 15.10
N ARG A 375 -0.28 23.19 13.76
CA ARG A 375 -1.53 23.14 13.00
C ARG A 375 -1.97 21.70 12.80
N LYS A 376 -3.28 21.44 12.81
CA LYS A 376 -3.83 20.13 12.48
C LYS A 376 -4.18 20.10 11.01
N VAL A 377 -3.84 18.99 10.35
CA VAL A 377 -4.10 18.76 8.93
C VAL A 377 -4.83 17.43 8.80
N LEU A 378 -5.96 17.42 8.11
CA LEU A 378 -6.71 16.22 7.78
C LEU A 378 -6.86 16.16 6.26
N VAL A 379 -6.34 15.11 5.64
CA VAL A 379 -6.57 14.81 4.23
C VAL A 379 -7.65 13.73 4.17
N VAL A 380 -8.68 13.95 3.35
CA VAL A 380 -9.77 12.99 3.13
C VAL A 380 -9.89 12.72 1.63
N LEU A 381 -9.83 11.46 1.24
CA LEU A 381 -10.05 10.99 -0.12
C LEU A 381 -11.39 10.27 -0.19
N ASN A 382 -12.16 10.57 -1.23
CA ASN A 382 -13.36 9.84 -1.60
C ASN A 382 -13.19 9.28 -3.00
N GLU A 383 -12.93 7.98 -3.10
CA GLU A 383 -12.82 7.22 -4.35
C GLU A 383 -14.17 6.63 -4.79
N ASN A 384 -15.24 6.91 -4.03
CA ASN A 384 -16.57 6.43 -4.35
C ASN A 384 -17.19 7.25 -5.50
N THR A 385 -18.18 6.67 -6.17
CA THR A 385 -18.97 7.34 -7.22
C THR A 385 -20.01 8.31 -6.66
N GLU A 386 -20.25 8.25 -5.36
CA GLU A 386 -21.17 9.12 -4.63
C GLU A 386 -20.43 10.10 -3.71
N PRO A 387 -21.03 11.25 -3.36
CA PRO A 387 -20.47 12.14 -2.36
C PRO A 387 -20.36 11.44 -1.00
N ALA A 388 -19.25 11.66 -0.31
CA ALA A 388 -19.10 11.27 1.09
C ALA A 388 -19.51 12.45 1.98
N GLU A 389 -20.66 12.34 2.65
CA GLU A 389 -21.11 13.29 3.67
C GLU A 389 -20.72 12.78 5.05
N PHE A 390 -20.08 13.62 5.87
CA PHE A 390 -19.56 13.19 7.17
C PHE A 390 -19.33 14.36 8.12
N GLN A 391 -19.08 14.00 9.38
CA GLN A 391 -18.68 14.92 10.43
C GLN A 391 -17.20 14.77 10.74
N VAL A 392 -16.46 15.87 10.76
CA VAL A 392 -15.12 15.93 11.36
C VAL A 392 -15.28 16.33 12.81
N GLN A 393 -15.00 15.40 13.73
CA GLN A 393 -15.06 15.66 15.16
C GLN A 393 -13.65 15.75 15.78
N VAL A 394 -13.41 16.80 16.55
CA VAL A 394 -12.15 17.03 17.27
C VAL A 394 -12.47 17.49 18.69
N GLY A 395 -12.48 16.55 19.64
CA GLY A 395 -13.02 16.80 20.98
C GLY A 395 -14.52 17.12 20.87
N ASP A 396 -14.92 18.29 21.37
CA ASP A 396 -16.31 18.76 21.33
C ASP A 396 -16.65 19.54 20.04
N ALA A 397 -15.65 19.88 19.22
CA ALA A 397 -15.88 20.59 17.97
C ALA A 397 -16.32 19.62 16.87
N VAL A 398 -17.39 19.97 16.15
CA VAL A 398 -17.93 19.20 15.04
C VAL A 398 -18.05 20.09 13.81
N LEU A 399 -17.62 19.59 12.67
CA LEU A 399 -17.80 20.21 11.36
C LEU A 399 -18.54 19.24 10.44
N ASP A 400 -19.75 19.60 10.04
CA ASP A 400 -20.46 18.93 8.95
C ASP A 400 -19.82 19.32 7.61
N THR A 401 -19.43 18.34 6.81
CA THR A 401 -18.77 18.57 5.53
C THR A 401 -19.01 17.42 4.56
N SER A 402 -18.52 17.58 3.34
CA SER A 402 -18.50 16.52 2.34
C SER A 402 -17.26 16.57 1.47
N VAL A 403 -16.99 15.44 0.83
CA VAL A 403 -16.03 15.29 -0.27
C VAL A 403 -16.78 14.72 -1.47
N LEU A 404 -16.66 15.40 -2.61
CA LEU A 404 -17.33 15.01 -3.86
C LEU A 404 -16.84 13.64 -4.37
N PRO A 405 -17.59 13.00 -5.27
CA PRO A 405 -17.15 11.75 -5.91
C PRO A 405 -15.76 11.85 -6.54
N GLY A 406 -14.93 10.85 -6.32
CA GLY A 406 -13.57 10.78 -6.85
C GLY A 406 -12.65 11.94 -6.45
N ALA A 407 -12.95 12.67 -5.37
CA ALA A 407 -12.23 13.89 -4.99
C ALA A 407 -11.41 13.71 -3.72
N ILE A 408 -10.46 14.62 -3.53
CA ILE A 408 -9.62 14.73 -2.33
C ILE A 408 -9.80 16.13 -1.73
N ARG A 409 -9.76 16.22 -0.39
CA ARG A 409 -9.89 17.49 0.33
C ARG A 409 -8.96 17.53 1.54
N THR A 410 -8.29 18.66 1.71
CA THR A 410 -7.44 18.92 2.88
C THR A 410 -8.08 19.97 3.77
N TYR A 411 -8.25 19.65 5.05
CA TYR A 411 -8.75 20.53 6.10
C TYR A 411 -7.59 20.93 7.01
N ILE A 412 -7.56 22.19 7.44
CA ILE A 412 -6.50 22.73 8.29
C ILE A 412 -7.15 23.61 9.36
N TRP A 413 -6.74 23.43 10.61
CA TRP A 413 -7.20 24.25 11.73
C TRP A 413 -6.18 24.37 12.86
#